data_AF-A0A4Y1ZDI2-F1
#
_entry.id   AF-A0A4Y1ZDI2-F1
#
_cell.length_a   1.000
_cell.length_b   1.000
_cell.length_c   1.000
_cell.angle_alpha   90.00
_cell.angle_beta   90.00
_cell.angle_gamma   90.00
#
_symmetry.space_group_name_H-M   'P 1'
#
loop_
_entity.id
_entity.type
_entity.pdbx_description
1 polymer ?
#
loop_
_entity_poly.entity_id
_entity_poly.type
_entity_poly.pdbx_seq_one_letter_code
_entity_poly.pdbx_strand_id
1 'polypeptide(L)'
;MLYESERKDLCTVVKTMFDRFETNAAGGNVSVRINDDHIIMTPTLMSQQKLCDLTPYDILVVTMDEEIVEGDGKLTREINMHMACYKQNKKIGCVIHAHPRDSLFLQH
;
A
#
# COMPACT_ATOMS: atom_id res chain seq x y z
N MET A 1 -1.65 -17.57 -6.18
CA MET A 1 -2.10 -16.18 -5.93
C MET A 1 -1.64 -15.34 -7.10
N LEU A 2 -2.39 -14.32 -7.47
CA LEU A 2 -1.98 -13.34 -8.48
C LEU A 2 -0.82 -12.47 -7.94
N TYR A 3 0.19 -12.25 -8.79
CA TYR A 3 1.33 -11.35 -8.52
C TYR A 3 2.12 -11.71 -7.24
N GLU A 4 2.36 -13.00 -7.02
CA GLU A 4 3.00 -13.49 -5.80
C GLU A 4 4.37 -12.85 -5.52
N SER A 5 5.20 -12.68 -6.55
CA SER A 5 6.55 -12.11 -6.41
C SER A 5 6.46 -10.65 -5.99
N GLU A 6 5.64 -9.86 -6.70
CA GLU A 6 5.48 -8.43 -6.47
C GLU A 6 4.85 -8.16 -5.09
N ARG A 7 3.93 -9.02 -4.65
CA ARG A 7 3.33 -8.94 -3.31
C ARG A 7 4.34 -9.27 -2.22
N LYS A 8 5.21 -10.28 -2.42
CA LYS A 8 6.33 -10.58 -1.49
C LYS A 8 7.31 -9.42 -1.39
N ASP A 9 7.64 -8.80 -2.52
CA ASP A 9 8.52 -7.64 -2.55
C ASP A 9 7.88 -6.46 -1.79
N LEU A 10 6.59 -6.22 -2.02
CA LEU A 10 5.86 -5.16 -1.33
C LEU A 10 5.80 -5.39 0.19
N CYS A 11 5.56 -6.62 0.66
CA CYS A 11 5.64 -6.97 2.08
C CYS A 11 7.00 -6.58 2.69
N THR A 12 8.09 -6.90 1.99
CA THR A 12 9.46 -6.58 2.44
C THR A 12 9.68 -5.07 2.53
N VAL A 13 9.21 -4.33 1.54
CA VAL A 13 9.33 -2.86 1.49
C VAL A 13 8.57 -2.20 2.64
N VAL A 14 7.30 -2.55 2.86
CA VAL A 14 6.47 -1.90 3.89
C VAL A 14 6.95 -2.23 5.30
N LYS A 15 7.46 -3.45 5.52
CA LYS A 15 8.11 -3.82 6.77
C LYS A 15 9.37 -3.00 7.01
N THR A 16 10.22 -2.85 5.99
CA THR A 16 11.43 -2.03 6.05
C THR A 16 11.10 -0.56 6.35
N MET A 17 10.05 -0.01 5.73
CA MET A 17 9.60 1.36 6.00
C MET A 17 9.18 1.56 7.46
N PHE A 18 8.43 0.61 8.01
CA PHE A 18 8.02 0.66 9.42
C PHE A 18 9.21 0.56 10.37
N ASP A 19 10.12 -0.39 10.12
CA ASP A 19 11.30 -0.61 10.96
C ASP A 19 12.31 0.56 10.91
N ARG A 20 12.28 1.37 9.85
CA ARG A 20 13.09 2.59 9.70
C ARG A 20 12.40 3.86 10.17
N PHE A 21 11.21 3.77 10.76
CA PHE A 21 10.39 4.91 11.20
C PHE A 21 9.99 5.89 10.08
N GLU A 22 9.99 5.42 8.83
CA GLU A 22 9.49 6.15 7.64
C GLU A 22 7.95 6.13 7.58
N THR A 23 7.33 5.24 8.34
CA THR A 23 5.92 5.31 8.73
C THR A 23 5.77 4.90 10.19
N ASN A 24 4.58 5.04 10.76
CA ASN A 24 4.30 4.70 12.15
C ASN A 24 3.01 3.88 12.28
N ALA A 25 2.66 3.52 13.51
CA ALA A 25 1.41 2.81 13.81
C ALA A 25 0.15 3.64 13.56
N ALA A 26 0.27 4.95 13.28
CA ALA A 26 -0.88 5.82 13.00
C ALA A 26 -1.40 5.68 11.56
N GLY A 27 -0.62 5.13 10.63
CA GLY A 27 -1.11 4.92 9.27
C GLY A 27 -0.02 4.69 8.22
N GLY A 28 -0.33 5.10 7.00
CA GLY A 28 0.44 4.82 5.80
C GLY A 28 -0.14 3.67 4.98
N ASN A 29 0.01 3.77 3.66
CA ASN A 29 -0.37 2.75 2.71
C ASN A 29 0.45 2.89 1.42
N VAL A 30 0.71 1.76 0.78
CA VAL A 30 1.52 1.70 -0.44
C VAL A 30 0.75 0.96 -1.49
N SER A 31 0.81 1.45 -2.72
CA SER A 31 0.36 0.69 -3.88
C SER A 31 1.37 0.74 -5.00
N VAL A 32 1.34 -0.29 -5.85
CA VAL A 32 2.20 -0.45 -7.02
C VAL A 32 1.33 -0.82 -8.21
N ARG A 33 1.52 -0.12 -9.34
CA ARG A 33 0.89 -0.47 -10.61
C ARG A 33 1.57 -1.70 -11.19
N ILE A 34 0.79 -2.73 -11.50
CA ILE A 34 1.29 -3.95 -12.15
C ILE A 34 1.13 -3.85 -13.66
N ASN A 35 -0.02 -3.39 -14.13
CA ASN A 35 -0.31 -3.21 -15.55
C ASN A 35 -1.38 -2.11 -15.75
N ASP A 36 -2.04 -2.09 -16.90
CA ASP A 36 -3.09 -1.12 -17.21
C ASP A 36 -4.39 -1.35 -16.41
N ASP A 37 -4.62 -2.57 -15.93
CA ASP A 37 -5.88 -3.00 -15.31
C ASP A 37 -5.77 -3.21 -13.79
N HIS A 38 -4.59 -3.56 -13.29
CA HIS A 38 -4.36 -3.96 -11.90
C HIS A 38 -3.27 -3.13 -11.20
N ILE A 39 -3.55 -2.87 -9.93
CA ILE A 39 -2.57 -2.45 -8.92
C ILE A 39 -2.51 -3.50 -7.81
N ILE A 40 -1.41 -3.53 -7.07
CA ILE A 40 -1.35 -4.16 -5.75
C ILE A 40 -1.31 -3.09 -4.67
N MET A 41 -1.99 -3.30 -3.54
CA MET A 41 -2.14 -2.30 -2.49
C MET A 41 -2.15 -2.93 -1.10
N THR A 42 -1.51 -2.27 -0.13
CA THR A 42 -1.60 -2.65 1.28
C THR A 42 -3.03 -2.50 1.82
N PRO A 43 -3.52 -3.41 2.66
CA PRO A 43 -4.87 -3.31 3.22
C PRO A 43 -4.95 -2.17 4.24
N THR A 44 -6.18 -1.71 4.49
CA THR A 44 -6.46 -0.79 5.59
C THR A 44 -6.01 -1.37 6.93
N LEU A 45 -5.64 -0.49 7.86
CA LEU A 45 -5.19 -0.84 9.20
C LEU A 45 -3.93 -1.72 9.28
N MET A 46 -3.14 -1.83 8.20
CA MET A 46 -1.94 -2.67 8.19
C MET A 46 -0.91 -2.31 9.27
N SER A 47 -0.72 -1.02 9.56
CA SER A 47 0.25 -0.56 10.55
C SER A 47 -0.29 -0.69 11.98
N GLN A 48 -1.59 -0.42 12.19
CA GLN A 48 -2.25 -0.54 13.49
C GLN A 48 -2.37 -2.01 13.94
N GLN A 49 -2.71 -2.92 13.04
CA GLN A 49 -3.02 -4.31 13.38
C GLN A 49 -1.84 -5.26 13.23
N LYS A 50 -0.98 -5.00 12.24
CA LYS A 50 0.09 -5.94 11.84
C LYS A 50 1.47 -5.33 11.93
N LEU A 51 1.63 -4.07 12.33
CA LEU A 51 2.93 -3.37 12.38
C LEU A 51 3.68 -3.47 11.04
N CYS A 52 2.91 -3.41 9.93
CA CYS A 52 3.39 -3.62 8.56
C CYS A 52 4.09 -4.97 8.29
N ASP A 53 3.95 -5.96 9.17
CA ASP A 53 4.38 -7.34 8.93
C ASP A 53 3.25 -8.13 8.26
N LEU A 54 3.25 -8.08 6.92
CA LEU A 54 2.19 -8.61 6.08
C LEU A 54 2.62 -9.90 5.41
N THR A 55 1.68 -10.84 5.27
CA THR A 55 1.84 -11.95 4.34
C THR A 55 1.53 -11.51 2.91
N PRO A 56 2.05 -12.17 1.88
CA PRO A 56 1.73 -11.81 0.50
C PRO A 56 0.22 -11.81 0.23
N TYR A 57 -0.53 -12.72 0.86
CA TYR A 57 -1.98 -12.81 0.68
C TYR A 57 -2.74 -11.61 1.28
N ASP A 58 -2.14 -10.90 2.23
CA ASP A 58 -2.71 -9.66 2.81
C ASP A 58 -2.62 -8.47 1.84
N ILE A 59 -1.68 -8.49 0.89
CA ILE A 59 -1.59 -7.45 -0.14
C ILE A 59 -2.74 -7.64 -1.11
N LEU A 60 -3.55 -6.60 -1.35
CA LEU A 60 -4.73 -6.68 -2.18
C LEU A 60 -4.36 -6.49 -3.65
N VAL A 61 -4.90 -7.32 -4.54
CA VAL A 61 -4.93 -7.08 -5.98
C VAL A 61 -6.22 -6.32 -6.27
N VAL A 62 -6.09 -5.14 -6.89
CA VAL A 62 -7.21 -4.20 -7.06
C VAL A 62 -7.26 -3.73 -8.51
N THR A 63 -8.47 -3.67 -9.08
CA THR A 63 -8.68 -3.10 -10.42
C THR A 63 -8.55 -1.57 -10.42
N MET A 64 -8.40 -0.97 -11.60
CA MET A 64 -8.43 0.50 -11.76
C MET A 64 -9.78 1.15 -11.40
N ASP A 65 -10.82 0.33 -11.21
CA ASP A 65 -12.16 0.71 -10.76
C ASP A 65 -12.39 0.45 -9.27
N GLU A 66 -11.32 0.22 -8.51
CA GLU A 66 -11.34 0.06 -7.04
C GLU A 66 -12.04 -1.22 -6.56
N GLU A 67 -12.07 -2.26 -7.38
CA GLU A 67 -12.58 -3.58 -6.98
C GLU A 67 -11.45 -4.52 -6.56
N ILE A 68 -11.63 -5.23 -5.43
CA ILE A 68 -10.67 -6.24 -4.98
C ILE A 68 -10.86 -7.52 -5.81
N VAL A 69 -9.81 -7.93 -6.49
CA VAL A 69 -9.76 -9.17 -7.29
C VAL A 69 -9.28 -10.35 -6.44
N GLU A 70 -8.25 -10.15 -5.62
CA GLU A 70 -7.67 -11.19 -4.76
C GLU A 70 -6.98 -10.58 -3.52
N GLY A 71 -6.99 -11.29 -2.41
CA GLY A 71 -6.31 -10.92 -1.16
C GLY A 71 -7.26 -10.85 0.04
N ASP A 72 -6.68 -10.81 1.24
CA ASP A 72 -7.42 -10.72 2.51
C ASP A 72 -7.31 -9.32 3.12
N GLY A 73 -8.44 -8.65 3.30
CA GLY A 73 -8.51 -7.31 3.89
C GLY A 73 -9.56 -6.41 3.26
N LYS A 74 -9.41 -5.10 3.52
CA LYS A 74 -10.28 -4.05 2.97
C LYS A 74 -9.42 -2.93 2.41
N LEU A 75 -9.93 -2.22 1.40
CA LEU A 75 -9.27 -1.04 0.86
C LEU A 75 -9.17 0.07 1.92
N THR A 76 -8.07 0.83 1.87
CA THR A 76 -7.93 2.07 2.63
C THR A 76 -8.91 3.13 2.12
N ARG A 77 -9.29 4.07 2.99
CA ARG A 77 -10.09 5.24 2.61
C ARG A 77 -9.35 6.18 1.65
N GLU A 78 -8.04 6.04 1.53
CA GLU A 78 -7.16 6.86 0.70
C GLU A 78 -6.91 6.28 -0.70
N ILE A 79 -7.62 5.20 -1.09
CA ILE A 79 -7.44 4.58 -2.41
C ILE A 79 -7.70 5.57 -3.55
N ASN A 80 -8.67 6.47 -3.38
CA ASN A 80 -8.99 7.53 -4.32
C ASN A 80 -7.77 8.41 -4.65
N MET A 81 -6.90 8.69 -3.67
CA MET A 81 -5.65 9.43 -3.89
C MET A 81 -4.68 8.65 -4.78
N HIS A 82 -4.50 7.35 -4.51
CA HIS A 82 -3.63 6.48 -5.32
C HIS A 82 -4.15 6.38 -6.75
N MET A 83 -5.47 6.17 -6.92
CA MET A 83 -6.10 6.08 -8.23
C MET A 83 -5.99 7.39 -9.01
N ALA A 84 -6.13 8.54 -8.35
CA ALA A 84 -5.95 9.84 -9.00
C ALA A 84 -4.52 9.98 -9.58
N CYS A 85 -3.48 9.58 -8.84
CA CYS A 85 -2.11 9.57 -9.34
C CYS A 85 -1.97 8.69 -10.59
N TYR A 86 -2.46 7.46 -10.52
CA TYR A 86 -2.36 6.50 -11.62
C TYR A 86 -3.14 6.92 -12.86
N LYS A 87 -4.33 7.51 -12.71
CA LYS A 87 -5.16 8.02 -13.80
C LYS A 87 -4.54 9.27 -14.44
N GLN A 88 -3.93 10.14 -13.65
CA GLN A 88 -3.29 11.36 -14.13
C GLN A 88 -2.01 11.10 -14.94
N ASN A 89 -1.21 10.09 -14.55
CA ASN A 89 0.06 9.81 -15.20
C ASN A 89 0.37 8.31 -15.25
N LYS A 90 0.31 7.75 -16.45
CA LYS A 90 0.63 6.33 -16.71
C LYS A 90 2.08 5.94 -16.37
N LYS A 91 3.01 6.89 -16.26
CA LYS A 91 4.40 6.63 -15.85
C LYS A 91 4.55 6.41 -14.34
N ILE A 92 3.53 6.72 -13.53
CA ILE A 92 3.57 6.46 -12.09
C ILE A 92 3.38 4.97 -11.87
N GLY A 93 4.43 4.33 -11.34
CA GLY A 93 4.45 2.90 -11.02
C GLY A 93 4.19 2.58 -9.55
N CYS A 94 4.34 3.55 -8.65
CA CYS A 94 4.16 3.35 -7.21
C CYS A 94 3.69 4.65 -6.56
N VAL A 95 2.83 4.51 -5.54
CA VAL A 95 2.37 5.62 -4.69
C VAL A 95 2.52 5.19 -3.24
N ILE A 96 3.17 6.05 -2.46
CA ILE A 96 3.42 5.84 -1.03
C ILE A 96 2.75 6.98 -0.27
N HIS A 97 1.79 6.64 0.59
CA HIS A 97 1.35 7.48 1.68
C HIS A 97 2.04 7.03 2.96
N ALA A 98 2.70 7.94 3.68
CA ALA A 98 3.49 7.59 4.85
C ALA A 98 3.45 8.67 5.92
N HIS A 99 3.66 8.27 7.18
CA HIS A 99 3.67 9.14 8.34
C HIS A 99 5.08 9.11 9.01
N PRO A 100 6.12 9.65 8.36
CA PRO A 100 7.48 9.62 8.87
C PRO A 100 7.65 10.46 10.14
N ARG A 101 8.48 9.97 11.08
CA ARG A 101 8.70 10.59 12.39
C ARG A 101 9.17 12.05 12.31
N ASP A 102 10.11 12.32 11.41
CA ASP A 102 10.86 13.59 11.40
C ASP A 102 10.31 14.62 10.41
N SER A 103 9.40 14.23 9.51
CA SER A 103 8.78 15.14 8.53
C SER A 103 7.36 15.57 8.92
N LEU A 104 6.70 14.87 9.87
CA LEU A 104 5.41 15.27 10.43
C LEU A 104 5.57 15.81 11.85
N PHE A 105 5.58 17.13 11.99
CA PHE A 105 5.68 17.83 13.28
C PHE A 105 4.47 17.66 14.22
N LEU A 106 3.32 17.14 13.75
CA LEU A 106 2.03 17.18 14.47
C LEU A 106 1.42 15.79 14.79
N GLN A 107 2.17 14.69 14.70
CA GLN A 107 1.65 13.34 14.98
C GLN A 107 2.25 12.64 16.23
N HIS A 108 3.01 13.36 17.06
CA HIS A 108 3.51 12.87 18.36
C HIS A 108 2.62 13.32 19.51
#